data_AF-X0S0D1-F1
#
_entry.id   AF-X0S0D1-F1
#
_cell.length_a   1.000
_cell.length_b   1.000
_cell.length_c   1.000
_cell.angle_alpha   90.00
_cell.angle_beta   90.00
_cell.angle_gamma   90.00
#
_symmetry.space_group_name_H-M   'P 1'
#
loop_
_entity.id
_entity.type
_entity.pdbx_description
1 polymer ?
#
loop_
_entity_poly.entity_id
_entity_poly.type
_entity_poly.pdbx_seq_one_letter_code
_entity_poly.pdbx_strand_id
1 'polypeptide(L)'
;MKKIPILLSLLCVLIFINTPSAFSKNHSSSLDLLEKHLKKKGYETASLFSHPKFEIYENIDSFFKNSAESKGITPYNEALKKGDRKEAERVLNEEYAKYKERIGYDRKTKDMPAFINRYSLQLTFCEQKYNIPREIIASIIGIESRFGKSTGKHIAFNVYVSMYVKNYRKKFALSQLEELLKFAGKIDKDVFKFNSSYAGAIGSMQFLPWSLNRWFVGNDVNNMNDSILSVANYLAHFKNKKGSLN
;
A
#
# COMPACT_ATOMS: atom_id res chain seq x y z
N MET A 1 -53.12 -23.07 37.28
CA MET A 1 -53.51 -21.64 37.38
C MET A 1 -52.49 -20.87 38.21
N LYS A 2 -51.68 -20.01 37.58
CA LYS A 2 -51.47 -18.60 37.92
C LYS A 2 -50.32 -18.03 37.06
N LYS A 3 -50.52 -16.78 36.67
CA LYS A 3 -49.96 -16.06 35.53
C LYS A 3 -48.54 -15.52 35.79
N ILE A 4 -47.84 -15.30 34.68
CA ILE A 4 -46.59 -14.56 34.46
C ILE A 4 -46.68 -13.12 35.04
N PRO A 5 -45.56 -12.48 35.42
CA PRO A 5 -45.09 -11.39 34.55
C PRO A 5 -43.59 -11.45 34.22
N ILE A 6 -43.35 -11.36 32.91
CA ILE A 6 -42.15 -10.93 32.23
C ILE A 6 -41.83 -9.52 32.72
N LEU A 7 -40.73 -9.34 33.46
CA LEU A 7 -39.99 -8.08 33.55
C LEU A 7 -38.76 -8.33 34.45
N LEU A 8 -37.61 -8.70 33.88
CA LEU A 8 -36.27 -8.32 34.35
C LEU A 8 -35.17 -8.96 33.46
N SER A 9 -35.09 -8.57 32.19
CA SER A 9 -33.87 -8.76 31.39
C SER A 9 -33.70 -7.72 30.29
N LEU A 10 -34.33 -6.55 30.47
CA LEU A 10 -34.34 -5.43 29.51
C LEU A 10 -33.49 -4.27 30.04
N LEU A 11 -32.31 -4.58 30.57
CA LEU A 11 -31.36 -3.59 31.08
C LEU A 11 -29.92 -3.94 30.62
N CYS A 12 -29.69 -3.97 29.30
CA CYS A 12 -28.32 -3.90 28.75
C CYS A 12 -28.22 -3.51 27.25
N VAL A 13 -29.31 -3.10 26.58
CA VAL A 13 -29.31 -2.93 25.10
C VAL A 13 -29.50 -1.48 24.61
N LEU A 14 -29.54 -0.47 25.48
CA LEU A 14 -29.94 0.89 25.05
C LEU A 14 -29.02 2.05 25.46
N ILE A 15 -27.70 1.83 25.57
CA ILE A 15 -26.71 2.92 25.58
C ILE A 15 -25.48 2.56 24.73
N PHE A 16 -25.69 2.29 23.45
CA PHE A 16 -24.78 2.75 22.41
C PHE A 16 -25.64 3.52 21.41
N ILE A 17 -26.09 4.69 21.85
CA ILE A 17 -26.53 5.71 20.93
C ILE A 17 -25.36 5.91 19.97
N ASN A 18 -25.60 5.66 18.68
CA ASN A 18 -24.83 6.15 17.56
C ASN A 18 -24.61 7.65 17.77
N THR A 19 -23.58 8.00 18.53
CA THR A 19 -22.98 9.32 18.42
C THR A 19 -22.00 9.15 17.26
N PRO A 20 -22.26 9.77 16.10
CA PRO A 20 -21.18 9.97 15.17
C PRO A 20 -20.07 10.62 15.98
N SER A 21 -18.88 10.02 16.03
CA SER A 21 -17.73 10.68 16.62
C SER A 21 -17.71 12.10 16.06
N ALA A 22 -17.44 13.11 16.89
CA ALA A 22 -17.47 14.52 16.48
C ALA A 22 -16.66 14.78 15.18
N PHE A 23 -15.73 13.88 14.90
CA PHE A 23 -14.92 13.71 13.71
C PHE A 23 -15.68 13.48 12.39
N SER A 24 -16.79 12.74 12.37
CA SER A 24 -17.57 12.50 11.14
C SER A 24 -18.35 13.73 10.65
N LYS A 25 -18.59 14.73 11.51
CA LYS A 25 -19.44 15.88 11.16
C LYS A 25 -18.83 16.78 10.08
N ASN A 26 -17.51 16.92 10.01
CA ASN A 26 -16.86 17.80 9.04
C ASN A 26 -16.78 17.20 7.63
N HIS A 27 -16.95 15.88 7.50
CA HIS A 27 -16.79 15.15 6.24
C HIS A 27 -18.00 14.30 5.87
N SER A 28 -19.09 14.39 6.63
CA SER A 28 -20.29 13.54 6.52
C SER A 28 -20.80 13.47 5.09
N SER A 29 -21.00 14.62 4.43
CA SER A 29 -21.45 14.68 3.03
C SER A 29 -20.53 13.91 2.06
N SER A 30 -19.20 14.03 2.21
CA SER A 30 -18.25 13.30 1.37
C SER A 30 -18.26 11.79 1.65
N LEU A 31 -18.42 11.39 2.91
CA LEU A 31 -18.53 9.98 3.31
C LEU A 31 -19.84 9.37 2.81
N ASP A 32 -20.97 10.08 2.92
CA ASP A 32 -22.27 9.62 2.42
C ASP A 32 -22.23 9.38 0.90
N LEU A 33 -21.58 10.29 0.16
CA LEU A 33 -21.37 10.12 -1.29
C LEU A 33 -20.48 8.91 -1.60
N LEU A 34 -19.44 8.68 -0.80
CA LEU A 34 -18.56 7.53 -0.96
C LEU A 34 -19.31 6.22 -0.68
N GLU A 35 -20.04 6.15 0.44
CA GLU A 35 -20.84 5.00 0.84
C GLU A 35 -21.88 4.66 -0.24
N LYS A 36 -22.61 5.67 -0.72
CA LYS A 36 -23.58 5.47 -1.80
C LYS A 36 -22.93 4.91 -3.08
N HIS A 37 -21.73 5.38 -3.42
CA HIS A 37 -20.98 4.86 -4.57
C HIS A 37 -20.56 3.40 -4.36
N LEU A 38 -19.97 3.08 -3.21
CA LEU A 38 -19.51 1.71 -2.89
C LEU A 38 -20.68 0.73 -2.80
N LYS A 39 -21.81 1.14 -2.22
CA LYS A 39 -23.06 0.37 -2.20
C LYS A 39 -23.58 0.07 -3.61
N LYS A 40 -23.55 1.06 -4.52
CA LYS A 40 -23.92 0.84 -5.93
C LYS A 40 -23.00 -0.17 -6.63
N LYS A 41 -21.77 -0.34 -6.16
CA LYS A 41 -20.81 -1.35 -6.63
C LYS A 41 -20.97 -2.73 -5.96
N GLY A 42 -21.91 -2.86 -5.02
CA GLY A 42 -22.18 -4.11 -4.30
C GLY A 42 -21.36 -4.29 -3.02
N TYR A 43 -20.73 -3.24 -2.49
CA TYR A 43 -20.00 -3.31 -1.22
C TYR A 43 -20.87 -2.78 -0.07
N GLU A 44 -21.02 -3.58 0.98
CA GLU A 44 -21.64 -3.15 2.24
C GLU A 44 -20.57 -2.51 3.14
N THR A 45 -20.63 -1.19 3.31
CA THR A 45 -19.55 -0.41 3.95
C THR A 45 -19.95 0.31 5.23
N ALA A 46 -21.24 0.28 5.62
CA ALA A 46 -21.73 0.99 6.80
C ALA A 46 -20.95 0.60 8.07
N SER A 47 -20.71 -0.70 8.26
CA SER A 47 -19.93 -1.22 9.40
C SER A 47 -18.45 -0.80 9.36
N LEU A 48 -17.90 -0.51 8.18
CA LEU A 48 -16.51 -0.07 8.03
C LEU A 48 -16.32 1.36 8.56
N PHE A 49 -17.25 2.27 8.29
CA PHE A 49 -17.15 3.66 8.76
C PHE A 49 -17.43 3.81 10.27
N SER A 50 -18.08 2.82 10.89
CA SER A 50 -18.26 2.75 12.35
C SER A 50 -17.19 1.93 13.05
N HIS A 51 -16.22 1.36 12.32
CA HIS A 51 -15.23 0.46 12.90
C HIS A 51 -14.26 1.23 13.84
N PRO A 52 -13.83 0.66 14.99
CA PRO A 52 -12.96 1.37 15.94
C PRO A 52 -11.59 1.80 15.41
N LYS A 53 -11.12 1.14 14.34
CA LYS A 53 -9.86 1.50 13.65
C LYS A 53 -10.06 2.46 12.48
N PHE A 54 -11.29 2.85 12.18
CA PHE A 54 -11.55 3.82 11.12
C PHE A 54 -11.21 5.23 11.60
N GLU A 55 -10.42 5.93 10.79
CA GLU A 55 -10.04 7.32 11.01
C GLU A 55 -9.77 7.99 9.66
N ILE A 56 -9.85 9.32 9.64
CA ILE A 56 -9.44 10.15 8.50
C ILE A 56 -8.10 10.78 8.83
N TYR A 57 -7.13 10.60 7.93
CA TYR A 57 -5.84 11.28 8.00
C TYR A 57 -5.99 12.71 7.48
N GLU A 58 -6.20 13.66 8.38
CA GLU A 58 -6.44 15.07 8.04
C GLU A 58 -5.31 15.71 7.24
N ASN A 59 -4.08 15.25 7.46
CA ASN A 59 -2.85 15.73 6.83
C ASN A 59 -2.39 14.84 5.66
N ILE A 60 -3.26 14.03 5.07
CA ILE A 60 -2.90 13.07 4.02
C ILE A 60 -2.20 13.71 2.80
N ASP A 61 -2.57 14.93 2.43
CA ASP A 61 -1.96 15.68 1.33
C ASP A 61 -0.50 16.07 1.63
N SER A 62 -0.21 16.35 2.90
CA SER A 62 1.11 16.80 3.34
C SER A 62 2.19 15.72 3.15
N PHE A 63 1.83 14.44 3.23
CA PHE A 63 2.76 13.33 3.08
C PHE A 63 3.35 13.23 1.67
N PHE A 64 2.66 13.77 0.65
CA PHE A 64 3.11 13.72 -0.74
C PHE A 64 4.04 14.87 -1.13
N LYS A 65 4.01 16.00 -0.40
CA LYS A 65 4.81 17.21 -0.69
C LYS A 65 6.32 16.95 -0.61
N ASN A 66 6.73 15.96 0.18
CA ASN A 66 8.14 15.64 0.44
C ASN A 66 8.64 14.34 -0.20
N SER A 67 7.89 13.74 -1.14
CA SER A 67 8.29 12.48 -1.76
C SER A 67 9.65 12.58 -2.48
N ALA A 68 10.44 11.51 -2.41
CA ALA A 68 11.77 11.48 -3.02
C ALA A 68 11.75 11.61 -4.55
N GLU A 69 10.65 11.19 -5.16
CA GLU A 69 10.41 11.21 -6.62
C GLU A 69 10.27 12.63 -7.16
N SER A 70 9.83 13.61 -6.36
CA SER A 70 9.64 14.98 -6.82
C SER A 70 10.93 15.80 -6.92
N LYS A 71 12.08 15.26 -6.45
CA LYS A 71 13.28 16.07 -6.18
C LYS A 71 14.49 15.81 -7.10
N GLY A 72 14.49 14.77 -7.95
CA GLY A 72 15.76 14.19 -8.47
C GLY A 72 16.14 14.39 -9.94
N ILE A 73 15.29 14.92 -10.82
CA ILE A 73 15.56 14.90 -12.28
C ILE A 73 15.71 16.30 -12.90
N THR A 74 15.20 17.34 -12.23
CA THR A 74 15.19 18.71 -12.76
C THR A 74 16.60 19.29 -12.99
N PRO A 75 17.57 19.18 -12.06
CA PRO A 75 18.89 19.79 -12.22
C PRO A 75 19.71 19.18 -13.37
N TYR A 76 19.61 17.87 -13.58
CA TYR A 76 20.29 17.17 -14.67
C TYR A 76 19.82 17.63 -16.06
N ASN A 77 18.49 17.68 -16.24
CA ASN A 77 17.89 18.13 -17.49
C ASN A 77 18.22 19.60 -17.82
N GLU A 78 18.39 20.44 -16.80
CA GLU A 78 18.81 21.82 -16.96
C GLU A 78 20.28 21.95 -17.37
N ALA A 79 21.18 21.14 -16.79
CA ALA A 79 22.59 21.11 -17.17
C ALA A 79 22.79 20.66 -18.63
N LEU A 80 22.06 19.62 -19.07
CA LEU A 80 22.09 19.18 -20.48
C LEU A 80 21.64 20.27 -21.46
N LYS A 81 20.59 21.04 -21.12
CA LYS A 81 20.09 22.13 -21.98
C LYS A 81 21.11 23.25 -22.19
N LYS A 82 22.06 23.42 -21.28
CA LYS A 82 23.13 24.42 -21.37
C LYS A 82 24.33 23.96 -22.21
N GLY A 83 24.32 22.72 -22.71
CA GLY A 83 25.38 22.19 -23.57
C GLY A 83 26.67 21.77 -22.85
N ASP A 84 26.72 21.89 -21.52
CA ASP A 84 27.87 21.48 -20.71
C ASP A 84 27.74 20.03 -20.26
N ARG A 85 28.34 19.12 -21.04
CA ARG A 85 28.32 17.68 -20.73
C ARG A 85 29.04 17.33 -19.44
N LYS A 86 30.15 18.01 -19.10
CA LYS A 86 30.93 17.71 -17.89
C LYS A 86 30.15 18.11 -16.64
N GLU A 87 29.50 19.28 -16.69
CA GLU A 87 28.62 19.71 -15.62
C GLU A 87 27.39 18.81 -15.48
N ALA A 88 26.79 18.37 -16.60
CA ALA A 88 25.68 17.44 -16.57
C ALA A 88 26.06 16.08 -15.94
N GLU A 89 27.24 15.53 -16.25
CA GLU A 89 27.76 14.31 -15.63
C GLU A 89 28.04 14.48 -14.14
N ARG A 90 28.62 15.62 -13.73
CA ARG A 90 28.83 15.94 -12.31
C ARG A 90 27.52 15.98 -11.53
N VAL A 91 26.53 16.73 -12.04
CA VAL A 91 25.20 16.83 -11.43
C VAL A 91 24.52 15.47 -11.36
N LEU A 92 24.62 14.65 -12.40
CA LEU A 92 24.06 13.30 -12.40
C LEU A 92 24.68 12.42 -11.29
N ASN A 93 26.00 12.45 -11.15
CA ASN A 93 26.71 11.69 -10.13
C ASN A 93 26.34 12.13 -8.70
N GLU A 94 26.21 13.43 -8.48
CA GLU A 94 25.77 13.99 -7.19
C GLU A 94 24.33 13.58 -6.84
N GLU A 95 23.41 13.68 -7.79
CA GLU A 95 22.03 13.26 -7.58
C GLU A 95 21.92 11.75 -7.39
N TYR A 96 22.73 10.95 -8.08
CA TYR A 96 22.81 9.51 -7.88
C TYR A 96 23.35 9.16 -6.49
N ALA A 97 24.39 9.86 -6.01
CA ALA A 97 24.90 9.69 -4.65
C ALA A 97 23.82 10.00 -3.60
N LYS A 98 23.12 11.14 -3.73
CA LYS A 98 22.00 11.50 -2.84
C LYS A 98 20.85 10.50 -2.93
N TYR A 99 20.56 9.95 -4.10
CA TYR A 99 19.55 8.91 -4.26
C TYR A 99 19.94 7.64 -3.51
N LYS A 100 21.18 7.14 -3.68
CA LYS A 100 21.70 5.98 -2.95
C LYS A 100 21.60 6.14 -1.43
N GLU A 101 21.94 7.32 -0.92
CA GLU A 101 21.81 7.65 0.50
C GLU A 101 20.34 7.61 0.96
N ARG A 102 19.44 8.29 0.24
CA ARG A 102 18.00 8.32 0.55
C ARG A 102 17.37 6.93 0.60
N ILE A 103 17.74 6.06 -0.35
CA ILE A 103 17.24 4.68 -0.35
C ILE A 103 17.99 3.78 0.63
N GLY A 104 19.06 4.24 1.29
CA GLY A 104 19.87 3.43 2.19
C GLY A 104 20.59 2.28 1.49
N TYR A 105 21.14 2.54 0.30
CA TYR A 105 21.76 1.56 -0.59
C TYR A 105 22.78 0.66 0.15
N ASP A 106 23.79 1.26 0.82
CA ASP A 106 24.87 0.48 1.46
C ASP A 106 24.35 -0.47 2.54
N ARG A 107 23.37 -0.01 3.33
CA ARG A 107 22.72 -0.84 4.35
C ARG A 107 21.99 -2.02 3.70
N LYS A 108 21.25 -1.77 2.60
CA LYS A 108 20.48 -2.82 1.91
C LYS A 108 21.41 -3.84 1.26
N THR A 109 22.51 -3.39 0.64
CA THR A 109 23.54 -4.27 0.07
C THR A 109 24.16 -5.16 1.14
N LYS A 110 24.42 -4.63 2.34
CA LYS A 110 24.93 -5.42 3.48
C LYS A 110 23.90 -6.43 4.02
N ASP A 111 22.62 -6.05 4.08
CA ASP A 111 21.54 -6.90 4.62
C ASP A 111 21.08 -8.00 3.63
N MET A 112 21.26 -7.81 2.32
CA MET A 112 20.72 -8.67 1.27
C MET A 112 21.19 -10.14 1.34
N PRO A 113 22.47 -10.46 1.57
CA PRO A 113 22.92 -11.85 1.66
C PRO A 113 22.20 -12.65 2.76
N ALA A 114 21.96 -12.03 3.92
CA ALA A 114 21.23 -12.66 5.02
C ALA A 114 19.76 -12.92 4.65
N PHE A 115 19.13 -11.98 3.92
CA PHE A 115 17.77 -12.18 3.40
C PHE A 115 17.71 -13.32 2.38
N ILE A 116 18.64 -13.36 1.42
CA ILE A 116 18.71 -14.42 0.40
C ILE A 116 18.92 -15.78 1.06
N ASN A 117 19.82 -15.88 2.04
CA ASN A 117 20.05 -17.13 2.76
C ASN A 117 18.78 -17.59 3.50
N ARG A 118 18.10 -16.66 4.20
CA ARG A 118 16.88 -16.96 4.97
C ARG A 118 15.73 -17.47 4.11
N TYR A 119 15.57 -16.93 2.90
CA TYR A 119 14.47 -17.27 1.98
C TYR A 119 14.96 -18.03 0.75
N SER A 120 16.09 -18.75 0.86
CA SER A 120 16.78 -19.40 -0.24
C SER A 120 15.90 -20.37 -1.03
N LEU A 121 15.07 -21.16 -0.34
CA LEU A 121 14.12 -22.10 -0.97
C LEU A 121 13.10 -21.37 -1.85
N GLN A 122 12.42 -20.36 -1.29
CA GLN A 122 11.39 -19.61 -2.03
C GLN A 122 11.98 -18.82 -3.19
N LEU A 123 13.15 -18.20 -2.99
CA LEU A 123 13.84 -17.45 -4.01
C LEU A 123 14.34 -18.35 -5.15
N THR A 124 14.90 -19.52 -4.82
CA THR A 124 15.32 -20.52 -5.82
C THR A 124 14.13 -21.02 -6.63
N PHE A 125 13.01 -21.32 -5.95
CA PHE A 125 11.77 -21.71 -6.62
C PHE A 125 11.29 -20.63 -7.60
N CYS A 126 11.27 -19.37 -7.17
CA CYS A 126 10.85 -18.26 -8.03
C CYS A 126 11.79 -18.04 -9.21
N GLU A 127 13.09 -18.15 -8.99
CA GLU A 127 14.11 -18.03 -10.03
C GLU A 127 13.93 -19.10 -11.11
N GLN A 128 13.77 -20.37 -10.71
CA GLN A 128 13.51 -21.47 -11.63
C GLN A 128 12.17 -21.30 -12.38
N LYS A 129 11.11 -20.93 -11.66
CA LYS A 129 9.76 -20.81 -12.23
C LYS A 129 9.63 -19.64 -13.21
N TYR A 130 10.19 -18.48 -12.87
CA TYR A 130 9.96 -17.24 -13.61
C TYR A 130 11.16 -16.80 -14.45
N ASN A 131 12.31 -17.49 -14.33
CA ASN A 131 13.56 -17.12 -14.96
C ASN A 131 13.94 -15.65 -14.65
N ILE A 132 13.84 -15.28 -13.37
CA ILE A 132 14.21 -13.97 -12.82
C ILE A 132 15.28 -14.22 -11.76
N PRO A 133 16.47 -13.61 -11.84
CA PRO A 133 17.51 -13.84 -10.85
C PRO A 133 17.02 -13.51 -9.43
N ARG A 134 17.35 -14.37 -8.46
CA ARG A 134 16.93 -14.22 -7.07
C ARG A 134 17.36 -12.89 -6.45
N GLU A 135 18.52 -12.36 -6.85
CA GLU A 135 19.07 -11.10 -6.38
C GLU A 135 18.20 -9.93 -6.84
N ILE A 136 17.63 -10.00 -8.05
CA ILE A 136 16.71 -8.98 -8.55
C ILE A 136 15.43 -8.99 -7.73
N ILE A 137 14.84 -10.16 -7.47
CA ILE A 137 13.64 -10.28 -6.61
C ILE A 137 13.94 -9.74 -5.20
N ALA A 138 15.06 -10.16 -4.61
CA ALA A 138 15.47 -9.71 -3.28
C ALA A 138 15.72 -8.19 -3.23
N SER A 139 16.38 -7.62 -4.24
CA SER A 139 16.67 -6.19 -4.31
C SER A 139 15.40 -5.33 -4.34
N ILE A 140 14.35 -5.76 -5.06
CA ILE A 140 13.05 -5.07 -5.05
C ILE A 140 12.48 -5.04 -3.63
N ILE A 141 12.41 -6.17 -2.94
CA ILE A 141 11.89 -6.23 -1.56
C ILE A 141 12.76 -5.40 -0.61
N GLY A 142 14.08 -5.43 -0.80
CA GLY A 142 15.03 -4.60 -0.08
C GLY A 142 14.74 -3.12 -0.27
N ILE A 143 14.53 -2.68 -1.51
CA ILE A 143 14.22 -1.30 -1.87
C ILE A 143 12.91 -0.86 -1.22
N GLU A 144 11.85 -1.65 -1.42
CA GLU A 144 10.47 -1.31 -1.06
C GLU A 144 10.20 -1.32 0.44
N SER A 145 10.71 -2.33 1.16
CA SER A 145 10.32 -2.56 2.56
C SER A 145 11.47 -2.83 3.50
N ARG A 146 12.72 -2.66 3.04
CA ARG A 146 13.92 -3.04 3.81
C ARG A 146 13.83 -4.50 4.26
N PHE A 147 13.49 -5.39 3.33
CA PHE A 147 13.35 -6.83 3.60
C PHE A 147 12.23 -7.13 4.62
N GLY A 148 11.12 -6.39 4.56
CA GLY A 148 9.97 -6.52 5.46
C GLY A 148 10.06 -5.74 6.77
N LYS A 149 11.18 -5.06 7.05
CA LYS A 149 11.35 -4.25 8.27
C LYS A 149 10.50 -2.95 8.27
N SER A 150 9.99 -2.54 7.11
CA SER A 150 9.23 -1.31 6.92
C SER A 150 8.12 -1.50 5.89
N THR A 151 6.95 -1.98 6.33
CA THR A 151 5.76 -2.18 5.45
C THR A 151 4.74 -1.04 5.56
N GLY A 152 5.04 -0.03 6.38
CA GLY A 152 4.16 1.10 6.67
C GLY A 152 3.32 0.90 7.92
N LYS A 153 2.71 2.00 8.38
CA LYS A 153 2.00 2.10 9.66
C LYS A 153 0.56 2.59 9.53
N HIS A 154 0.14 2.93 8.31
CA HIS A 154 -1.21 3.40 8.05
C HIS A 154 -2.09 2.22 7.66
N ILE A 155 -3.40 2.37 7.83
CA ILE A 155 -4.36 1.38 7.31
C ILE A 155 -4.74 1.80 5.89
N ALA A 156 -4.59 0.89 4.92
CA ALA A 156 -4.83 1.18 3.51
C ALA A 156 -6.25 1.73 3.26
N PHE A 157 -7.26 1.16 3.92
CA PHE A 157 -8.63 1.63 3.87
C PHE A 157 -8.74 3.11 4.29
N ASN A 158 -8.18 3.45 5.46
CA ASN A 158 -8.16 4.82 5.97
C ASN A 158 -7.42 5.77 5.02
N VAL A 159 -6.28 5.35 4.45
CA VAL A 159 -5.52 6.15 3.47
C VAL A 159 -6.42 6.53 2.29
N TYR A 160 -7.06 5.56 1.63
CA TYR A 160 -7.86 5.86 0.43
C TYR A 160 -9.15 6.63 0.74
N VAL A 161 -9.82 6.33 1.86
CA VAL A 161 -10.99 7.11 2.29
C VAL A 161 -10.58 8.55 2.59
N SER A 162 -9.45 8.76 3.27
CA SER A 162 -8.93 10.11 3.58
C SER A 162 -8.59 10.88 2.31
N MET A 163 -7.89 10.26 1.36
CA MET A 163 -7.60 10.87 0.06
C MET A 163 -8.90 11.29 -0.66
N TYR A 164 -9.93 10.44 -0.65
CA TYR A 164 -11.21 10.75 -1.28
C TYR A 164 -11.93 11.93 -0.62
N VAL A 165 -12.08 11.88 0.71
CA VAL A 165 -12.79 12.87 1.53
C VAL A 165 -12.11 14.23 1.46
N LYS A 166 -10.77 14.25 1.51
CA LYS A 166 -9.97 15.47 1.41
C LYS A 166 -9.80 15.98 -0.03
N ASN A 167 -10.51 15.38 -0.99
CA ASN A 167 -10.44 15.69 -2.41
C ASN A 167 -9.01 15.63 -3.00
N TYR A 168 -8.12 14.82 -2.41
CA TYR A 168 -6.75 14.66 -2.83
C TYR A 168 -6.60 13.40 -3.68
N ARG A 169 -6.26 13.55 -4.97
CA ARG A 169 -6.21 12.43 -5.94
C ARG A 169 -7.49 11.56 -5.90
N LYS A 170 -8.65 12.20 -5.70
CA LYS A 170 -9.95 11.57 -5.41
C LYS A 170 -10.31 10.40 -6.33
N LYS A 171 -10.10 10.54 -7.65
CA LYS A 171 -10.37 9.48 -8.65
C LYS A 171 -9.47 8.25 -8.46
N PHE A 172 -8.19 8.46 -8.20
CA PHE A 172 -7.23 7.39 -7.92
C PHE A 172 -7.59 6.68 -6.62
N ALA A 173 -7.89 7.45 -5.57
CA ALA A 173 -8.28 6.91 -4.27
C ALA A 173 -9.53 6.03 -4.37
N LEU A 174 -10.57 6.51 -5.06
CA LEU A 174 -11.78 5.73 -5.30
C LEU A 174 -11.49 4.41 -6.03
N SER A 175 -10.67 4.47 -7.09
CA SER A 175 -10.31 3.28 -7.88
C SER A 175 -9.52 2.26 -7.05
N GLN A 176 -8.57 2.71 -6.23
CA GLN A 176 -7.80 1.80 -5.36
C GLN A 176 -8.63 1.28 -4.19
N LEU A 177 -9.59 2.05 -3.68
CA LEU A 177 -10.51 1.58 -2.64
C LEU A 177 -11.40 0.45 -3.16
N GLU A 178 -11.95 0.56 -4.37
CA GLU A 178 -12.70 -0.54 -5.00
C GLU A 178 -11.83 -1.80 -5.16
N GLU A 179 -10.58 -1.63 -5.63
CA GLU A 179 -9.64 -2.75 -5.77
C GLU A 179 -9.27 -3.36 -4.40
N LEU A 180 -9.16 -2.54 -3.34
CA LEU A 180 -8.87 -3.00 -1.98
C LEU A 180 -10.00 -3.85 -1.43
N LEU A 181 -11.25 -3.39 -1.53
CA LEU A 181 -12.42 -4.14 -1.06
C LEU A 181 -12.57 -5.46 -1.82
N LYS A 182 -12.37 -5.43 -3.14
CA LYS A 182 -12.35 -6.65 -3.97
C LYS A 182 -11.26 -7.63 -3.51
N PHE A 183 -10.05 -7.14 -3.28
CA PHE A 183 -8.93 -7.98 -2.87
C PHE A 183 -9.15 -8.57 -1.47
N ALA A 184 -9.62 -7.75 -0.53
CA ALA A 184 -9.96 -8.16 0.82
C ALA A 184 -10.98 -9.30 0.83
N GLY A 185 -12.04 -9.19 0.02
CA GLY A 185 -13.01 -10.27 -0.16
C GLY A 185 -12.41 -11.52 -0.82
N LYS A 186 -11.53 -11.36 -1.83
CA LYS A 186 -10.87 -12.48 -2.52
C LYS A 186 -10.04 -13.35 -1.56
N ILE A 187 -9.37 -12.76 -0.58
CA ILE A 187 -8.52 -13.49 0.39
C ILE A 187 -9.16 -13.63 1.77
N ASP A 188 -10.45 -13.34 1.89
CA ASP A 188 -11.24 -13.37 3.14
C ASP A 188 -10.52 -12.70 4.33
N LYS A 189 -10.14 -11.43 4.14
CA LYS A 189 -9.36 -10.67 5.12
C LYS A 189 -10.01 -9.33 5.44
N ASP A 190 -10.10 -9.02 6.73
CA ASP A 190 -10.55 -7.71 7.22
C ASP A 190 -9.70 -6.57 6.63
N VAL A 191 -10.38 -5.58 6.04
CA VAL A 191 -9.76 -4.42 5.38
C VAL A 191 -8.90 -3.58 6.33
N PHE A 192 -9.17 -3.62 7.64
CA PHE A 192 -8.37 -2.95 8.67
C PHE A 192 -7.10 -3.71 9.07
N LYS A 193 -6.82 -4.85 8.43
CA LYS A 193 -5.58 -5.63 8.60
C LYS A 193 -4.53 -5.36 7.52
N PHE A 194 -4.84 -4.51 6.55
CA PHE A 194 -3.89 -4.09 5.51
C PHE A 194 -3.10 -2.85 5.95
N ASN A 195 -1.93 -3.10 6.53
CA ASN A 195 -0.94 -2.05 6.76
C ASN A 195 -0.37 -1.57 5.43
N SER A 196 -0.17 -0.26 5.31
CA SER A 196 0.33 0.38 4.11
C SER A 196 1.26 1.55 4.38
N SER A 197 1.99 1.94 3.33
CA SER A 197 2.58 3.27 3.25
C SER A 197 1.51 4.37 3.32
N TYR A 198 1.97 5.61 3.46
CA TYR A 198 1.08 6.79 3.40
C TYR A 198 0.38 6.94 2.04
N ALA A 199 0.88 6.26 0.99
CA ALA A 199 0.29 6.25 -0.36
C ALA A 199 -0.60 5.03 -0.64
N GLY A 200 -0.79 4.16 0.36
CA GLY A 200 -1.66 2.99 0.26
C GLY A 200 -1.00 1.73 -0.34
N ALA A 201 0.32 1.72 -0.49
CA ALA A 201 1.06 0.54 -0.91
C ALA A 201 1.20 -0.47 0.24
N ILE A 202 0.82 -1.73 0.00
CA ILE A 202 0.60 -2.75 1.04
C ILE A 202 1.73 -3.79 1.03
N GLY A 203 2.09 -4.27 2.22
CA GLY A 203 2.98 -5.41 2.42
C GLY A 203 4.44 -5.15 2.07
N SER A 204 5.25 -6.20 2.05
CA SER A 204 6.70 -6.10 1.80
C SER A 204 7.06 -5.79 0.34
N MET A 205 6.13 -6.06 -0.56
CA MET A 205 6.20 -5.77 -2.00
C MET A 205 5.74 -4.35 -2.36
N GLN A 206 5.14 -3.61 -1.41
CA GLN A 206 4.56 -2.28 -1.64
C GLN A 206 3.63 -2.21 -2.86
N PHE A 207 2.78 -3.22 -3.03
CA PHE A 207 1.81 -3.23 -4.11
C PHE A 207 0.61 -2.36 -3.76
N LEU A 208 0.16 -1.56 -4.73
CA LEU A 208 -1.16 -0.95 -4.68
C LEU A 208 -2.25 -2.05 -4.79
N PRO A 209 -3.47 -1.82 -4.28
CA PRO A 209 -4.57 -2.79 -4.37
C PRO A 209 -4.84 -3.31 -5.78
N TRP A 210 -4.78 -2.43 -6.79
CA TRP A 210 -4.91 -2.83 -8.19
C TRP A 210 -3.85 -3.86 -8.63
N SER A 211 -2.61 -3.71 -8.13
CA SER A 211 -1.51 -4.64 -8.36
C SER A 211 -1.71 -5.94 -7.60
N LEU A 212 -2.24 -5.89 -6.36
CA LEU A 212 -2.55 -7.07 -5.57
C LEU A 212 -3.55 -7.98 -6.30
N ASN A 213 -4.62 -7.43 -6.85
CA ASN A 213 -5.61 -8.25 -7.59
C ASN A 213 -5.04 -8.94 -8.83
N ARG A 214 -3.91 -8.46 -9.38
CA ARG A 214 -3.31 -8.97 -10.62
C ARG A 214 -2.14 -9.91 -10.38
N TRP A 215 -1.26 -9.56 -9.44
CA TRP A 215 0.03 -10.23 -9.31
C TRP A 215 0.29 -10.83 -7.93
N PHE A 216 -0.56 -10.55 -6.93
CA PHE A 216 -0.43 -11.22 -5.65
C PHE A 216 -0.69 -12.72 -5.80
N VAL A 217 0.21 -13.52 -5.25
CA VAL A 217 0.11 -14.97 -5.17
C VAL A 217 0.29 -15.36 -3.72
N GLY A 218 -0.71 -16.03 -3.14
CA GLY A 218 -0.74 -16.41 -1.73
C GLY A 218 -2.05 -16.04 -1.07
N ASN A 219 -2.07 -16.04 0.26
CA ASN A 219 -3.24 -15.69 1.08
C ASN A 219 -2.92 -14.68 2.19
N ASP A 220 -1.65 -14.36 2.44
CA ASP A 220 -1.27 -13.37 3.44
C ASP A 220 -0.22 -12.39 2.91
N VAL A 221 -0.64 -11.13 2.72
CA VAL A 221 0.24 -10.03 2.29
C VAL A 221 1.38 -9.72 3.28
N ASN A 222 1.29 -10.22 4.52
CA ASN A 222 2.36 -10.09 5.52
C ASN A 222 3.34 -11.28 5.48
N ASN A 223 3.01 -12.36 4.77
CA ASN A 223 3.90 -13.48 4.58
C ASN A 223 4.99 -13.11 3.57
N MET A 224 6.25 -13.30 3.95
CA MET A 224 7.38 -12.94 3.09
C MET A 224 7.52 -13.87 1.88
N ASN A 225 7.16 -15.15 2.00
CA ASN A 225 7.19 -16.07 0.86
C ASN A 225 6.15 -15.66 -0.21
N ASP A 226 4.94 -15.30 0.22
CA ASP A 226 3.90 -14.75 -0.67
C ASP A 226 4.37 -13.45 -1.33
N SER A 227 5.05 -12.58 -0.57
CA SER A 227 5.64 -11.35 -1.10
C SER A 227 6.70 -11.62 -2.17
N ILE A 228 7.64 -12.54 -1.91
CA ILE A 228 8.69 -12.96 -2.86
C ILE A 228 8.05 -13.51 -4.14
N LEU A 229 7.06 -14.40 -3.98
CA LEU A 229 6.37 -15.01 -5.10
C LEU A 229 5.61 -13.99 -5.96
N SER A 230 4.97 -13.02 -5.30
CA SER A 230 4.21 -11.95 -5.95
C SER A 230 5.12 -10.98 -6.72
N VAL A 231 6.28 -10.62 -6.17
CA VAL A 231 7.28 -9.81 -6.88
C VAL A 231 7.82 -10.54 -8.10
N ALA A 232 8.15 -11.83 -7.96
CA ALA A 232 8.62 -12.63 -9.09
C ALA A 232 7.55 -12.74 -10.20
N ASN A 233 6.29 -12.97 -9.84
CA ASN A 233 5.16 -13.02 -10.78
C ASN A 233 4.96 -11.67 -11.51
N TYR A 234 5.06 -10.56 -10.78
CA TYR A 234 5.01 -9.22 -11.37
C TYR A 234 6.12 -9.00 -12.39
N LEU A 235 7.38 -9.28 -12.01
CA LEU A 235 8.53 -9.11 -12.90
C LEU A 235 8.43 -9.99 -14.14
N ALA A 236 7.98 -11.24 -13.99
CA ALA A 236 7.78 -12.16 -15.11
C ALA A 236 6.76 -11.63 -16.12
N HIS A 237 5.65 -11.07 -15.65
CA HIS A 237 4.65 -10.47 -16.53
C HIS A 237 5.25 -9.35 -17.39
N PHE A 238 6.02 -8.45 -16.78
CA PHE A 238 6.62 -7.32 -17.51
C PHE A 238 7.79 -7.72 -18.39
N LYS A 239 8.60 -8.71 -17.97
CA LYS A 239 9.63 -9.33 -18.82
C LYS A 239 9.00 -9.90 -20.09
N ASN A 240 7.92 -10.67 -19.96
CA ASN A 240 7.24 -11.27 -21.10
C ASN A 240 6.63 -10.21 -22.04
N LYS A 241 6.12 -9.11 -21.49
CA LYS A 241 5.56 -8.01 -22.28
C LYS A 241 6.62 -7.21 -23.03
N LYS A 242 7.81 -7.04 -22.45
CA LYS A 242 8.89 -6.21 -23.02
C LYS A 242 9.96 -6.98 -23.78
N GLY A 243 10.00 -8.31 -23.64
CA GLY A 243 11.08 -9.16 -24.16
C GLY A 243 12.33 -9.20 -23.28
N SER A 244 12.53 -8.19 -22.42
CA SER A 244 13.63 -8.11 -21.44
C SER A 244 13.17 -7.47 -20.12
N LEU A 245 13.99 -7.65 -19.08
CA LEU A 245 13.88 -6.87 -17.84
C LEU A 245 14.54 -5.48 -17.96
N ASN A 246 15.42 -5.30 -18.95
CA ASN A 246 16.06 -4.03 -19.31
C ASN A 246 15.13 -3.20 -20.18
#